data_AF-A0A1E5PLD0-F1
#
_entry.id   AF-A0A1E5PLD0-F1
#
_cell.length_a   1.000
_cell.length_b   1.000
_cell.length_c   1.000
_cell.angle_alpha   90.00
_cell.angle_beta   90.00
_cell.angle_gamma   90.00
#
_symmetry.space_group_name_H-M   'P 1'
#
loop_
_entity.id
_entity.type
_entity.pdbx_description
1 polymer ?
#
loop_
_entity_poly.entity_id
_entity_poly.type
_entity_poly.pdbx_seq_one_letter_code
_entity_poly.pdbx_strand_id
1 'polypeptide(L)'
;MYSMKTALTAAAALLALAAPAAALPAAPAGRSEPAAASPCGGAPTCYVDVTVAQVWVSPEQVRPVDAPATANPADVRGWLTAMSLDERRDVAGETQALHGAKVTVDRTMWHGGLLWDHVWVHGQPTPRDEAGRGAYPGWIPDRQLTSDNRRPPGGTHEERVVRPTARGFTTADAAFSGAGSGPLREYSYNTAFPVKAGPLPGVVTAYSRTGARVFFRAGDLAKAPAAPTGEDVVAAARTFMGLPYLWSGTSGFGYDCSGLTGQVYSALGVTIPRDAQPQFDAGGGQAPAGSAAGVRVTDTKDLRPGDIVAFRPATGTEVTHVGIYSGTRNGEPMMINSPRTGDVVKEEPFGSTGRVYVGATRFLTR
;
A
#
# COMPACT_ATOMS: atom_id res chain seq x y z
N MET A 1 -83.10 44.16 7.99
CA MET A 1 -83.09 45.19 9.05
C MET A 1 -81.94 44.88 9.99
N TYR A 2 -81.13 45.90 10.24
CA TYR A 2 -79.89 45.90 11.02
C TYR A 2 -80.02 45.21 12.39
N SER A 3 -79.02 44.43 12.80
CA SER A 3 -78.39 44.67 14.11
C SER A 3 -76.94 44.22 14.11
N MET A 4 -76.12 45.17 14.53
CA MET A 4 -74.67 45.20 14.57
C MET A 4 -74.26 44.79 16.00
N LYS A 5 -73.19 43.99 16.17
CA LYS A 5 -72.00 44.35 16.96
C LYS A 5 -71.17 43.16 17.48
N THR A 6 -69.86 43.39 17.36
CA THR A 6 -68.74 42.91 18.20
C THR A 6 -68.32 41.44 18.10
N ALA A 7 -67.27 41.23 17.30
CA ALA A 7 -66.33 40.15 17.47
C ALA A 7 -65.43 40.42 18.68
N LEU A 8 -65.38 39.47 19.62
CA LEU A 8 -64.30 39.35 20.60
C LEU A 8 -63.52 38.07 20.27
N THR A 9 -62.24 38.24 19.94
CA THR A 9 -61.25 37.18 19.78
C THR A 9 -60.88 36.60 21.14
N ALA A 10 -61.23 35.33 21.38
CA ALA A 10 -60.76 34.58 22.55
C ALA A 10 -59.45 33.86 22.20
N ALA A 11 -58.35 34.28 22.84
CA ALA A 11 -57.08 33.57 22.80
C ALA A 11 -57.13 32.36 23.75
N ALA A 12 -57.06 31.15 23.22
CA ALA A 12 -56.92 29.93 24.00
C ALA A 12 -55.43 29.66 24.27
N ALA A 13 -55.01 29.75 25.53
CA ALA A 13 -53.70 29.33 25.99
C ALA A 13 -53.63 27.80 26.06
N LEU A 14 -52.78 27.18 25.24
CA LEU A 14 -52.41 25.78 25.38
C LEU A 14 -51.41 25.64 26.55
N LEU A 15 -51.83 24.99 27.64
CA LEU A 15 -50.92 24.45 28.64
C LEU A 15 -50.18 23.25 28.05
N ALA A 16 -48.86 23.39 27.82
CA ALA A 16 -47.97 22.26 27.58
C ALA A 16 -47.61 21.61 28.92
N LEU A 17 -48.07 20.38 29.13
CA LEU A 17 -47.59 19.50 30.20
C LEU A 17 -46.16 19.06 29.87
N ALA A 18 -45.18 19.57 30.62
CA ALA A 18 -43.80 19.11 30.54
C ALA A 18 -43.68 17.71 31.17
N ALA A 19 -43.33 16.71 30.37
CA ALA A 19 -42.92 15.39 30.87
C ALA A 19 -41.55 15.50 31.59
N PRO A 20 -41.30 14.73 32.66
CA PRO A 20 -40.02 14.76 33.33
C PRO A 20 -38.96 14.17 32.39
N ALA A 21 -37.86 14.92 32.19
CA ALA A 21 -36.70 14.44 31.45
C ALA A 21 -36.11 13.23 32.18
N ALA A 22 -36.29 12.04 31.61
CA ALA A 22 -35.56 10.86 32.05
C ALA A 22 -34.07 11.10 31.77
N ALA A 23 -33.27 11.19 32.84
CA ALA A 23 -31.82 11.31 32.73
C ALA A 23 -31.27 10.11 31.96
N LEU A 24 -30.68 10.38 30.79
CA LEU A 24 -29.90 9.40 30.06
C LEU A 24 -28.75 8.93 30.95
N PRO A 25 -28.46 7.62 31.05
CA PRO A 25 -27.30 7.16 31.78
C PRO A 25 -26.05 7.75 31.14
N ALA A 26 -25.21 8.37 31.95
CA ALA A 26 -23.95 8.95 31.53
C ALA A 26 -23.14 7.93 30.73
N ALA A 27 -22.70 8.31 29.53
CA ALA A 27 -21.77 7.52 28.74
C ALA A 27 -20.54 7.17 29.59
N PRO A 28 -20.01 5.93 29.52
CA PRO A 28 -18.84 5.57 30.29
C PRO A 28 -17.68 6.47 29.87
N ALA A 29 -17.22 7.29 30.82
CA ALA A 29 -16.00 8.05 30.72
C ALA A 29 -14.82 7.09 30.56
N GLY A 30 -13.95 7.37 29.57
CA GLY A 30 -12.64 6.72 29.45
C GLY A 30 -12.55 5.62 28.40
N ARG A 31 -12.42 6.00 27.13
CA ARG A 31 -11.48 5.30 26.26
C ARG A 31 -10.40 6.32 25.90
N SER A 32 -9.26 6.23 26.59
CA SER A 32 -8.05 6.91 26.18
C SER A 32 -7.84 6.64 24.69
N GLU A 33 -7.62 7.68 23.89
CA GLU A 33 -7.01 7.47 22.57
C GLU A 33 -5.81 6.55 22.75
N PRO A 34 -5.57 5.59 21.83
CA PRO A 34 -4.35 4.80 21.89
C PRO A 34 -3.17 5.79 21.97
N ALA A 35 -2.34 5.65 23.00
CA ALA A 35 -1.16 6.47 23.17
C ALA A 35 -0.39 6.51 21.84
N ALA A 36 0.01 7.71 21.41
CA ALA A 36 0.80 7.89 20.20
C ALA A 36 2.00 6.94 20.22
N ALA A 37 2.29 6.31 19.09
CA ALA A 37 3.38 5.35 18.99
C ALA A 37 4.71 6.03 19.35
N SER A 38 5.61 5.31 20.02
CA SER A 38 6.92 5.87 20.39
C SER A 38 7.70 6.20 19.11
N PRO A 39 8.38 7.36 19.02
CA PRO A 39 9.19 7.67 17.85
C PRO A 39 10.29 6.61 17.64
N CYS A 40 10.81 6.50 16.42
CA CYS A 40 11.93 5.61 16.14
C CYS A 40 13.17 6.03 16.94
N GLY A 41 13.45 7.34 17.00
CA GLY A 41 14.33 7.91 18.03
C GLY A 41 15.74 7.34 18.04
N GLY A 42 16.25 6.93 16.86
CA GLY A 42 17.57 6.31 16.71
C GLY A 42 17.65 4.83 17.10
N ALA A 43 16.52 4.14 17.31
CA ALA A 43 16.54 2.69 17.51
C ALA A 43 17.04 1.96 16.25
N PRO A 44 17.84 0.89 16.38
CA PRO A 44 18.42 0.18 15.22
C PRO A 44 17.38 -0.57 14.39
N THR A 45 16.17 -0.77 14.91
CA THR A 45 15.07 -1.42 14.20
C THR A 45 13.77 -0.69 14.54
N CYS A 46 13.07 -0.25 13.50
CA CYS A 46 11.81 0.47 13.59
C CYS A 46 10.80 -0.11 12.59
N TYR A 47 9.58 0.42 12.64
CA TYR A 47 8.46 0.00 11.81
C TYR A 47 7.76 1.23 11.23
N VAL A 48 7.24 1.11 10.01
CA VAL A 48 6.48 2.19 9.35
C VAL A 48 5.13 2.38 10.04
N ASP A 49 4.84 3.60 10.53
CA ASP A 49 3.59 3.94 11.24
C ASP A 49 2.58 4.74 10.41
N VAL A 50 2.95 5.13 9.20
CA VAL A 50 2.00 5.66 8.20
C VAL A 50 1.44 4.53 7.32
N THR A 51 0.41 4.82 6.52
CA THR A 51 -0.20 3.81 5.62
C THR A 51 0.77 3.40 4.51
N VAL A 52 1.47 4.37 3.94
CA VAL A 52 2.57 4.21 2.98
C VAL A 52 3.60 5.31 3.27
N ALA A 53 4.85 4.90 3.50
CA ALA A 53 5.98 5.82 3.57
C ALA A 53 6.69 5.84 2.21
N GLN A 54 6.86 7.03 1.64
CA GLN A 54 7.77 7.22 0.51
C GLN A 54 9.21 7.12 1.02
N VAL A 55 10.03 6.33 0.34
CA VAL A 55 11.46 6.22 0.60
C VAL A 55 12.19 7.08 -0.43
N TRP A 56 12.98 8.04 0.04
CA TRP A 56 13.59 9.08 -0.76
C TRP A 56 15.06 8.75 -1.06
N VAL A 57 15.55 9.20 -2.21
CA VAL A 57 16.98 9.12 -2.58
C VAL A 57 17.80 9.97 -1.61
N SER A 58 17.36 11.20 -1.36
CA SER A 58 17.96 12.07 -0.36
C SER A 58 16.93 13.07 0.23
N PRO A 59 17.11 13.52 1.48
CA PRO A 59 16.27 14.55 2.08
C PRO A 59 16.27 15.89 1.32
N GLU A 60 17.37 16.24 0.66
CA GLU A 60 17.57 17.50 -0.07
C GLU A 60 16.73 17.60 -1.34
N GLN A 61 16.33 16.46 -1.90
CA GLN A 61 15.56 16.40 -3.15
C GLN A 61 14.04 16.42 -2.92
N VAL A 62 13.60 16.49 -1.66
CA VAL A 62 12.18 16.56 -1.29
C VAL A 62 11.67 17.97 -1.59
N ARG A 63 10.62 18.06 -2.40
CA ARG A 63 10.08 19.35 -2.87
C ARG A 63 8.91 19.80 -2.01
N PRO A 64 8.53 21.09 -2.07
CA PRO A 64 7.33 21.58 -1.36
C PRO A 64 6.04 20.82 -1.71
N VAL A 65 5.87 20.41 -2.97
CA VAL A 65 4.70 19.62 -3.41
C VAL A 65 4.63 18.24 -2.72
N ASP A 66 5.75 17.74 -2.21
CA ASP A 66 5.87 16.45 -1.54
C ASP A 66 5.50 16.49 -0.04
N ALA A 67 5.17 17.66 0.50
CA ALA A 67 4.80 17.84 1.90
C ALA A 67 3.73 16.83 2.40
N PRO A 68 2.65 16.52 1.65
CA PRO A 68 1.65 15.56 2.12
C PRO A 68 2.20 14.13 2.26
N ALA A 69 3.20 13.73 1.46
CA ALA A 69 3.83 12.41 1.55
C ALA A 69 4.80 12.26 2.74
N THR A 70 5.35 13.37 3.23
CA THR A 70 6.26 13.36 4.39
C THR A 70 5.53 13.47 5.74
N ALA A 71 4.23 13.77 5.73
CA ALA A 71 3.41 13.95 6.93
C ALA A 71 3.18 12.65 7.71
N ASN A 72 2.77 12.77 8.99
CA ASN A 72 2.16 11.67 9.73
C ASN A 72 0.82 12.15 10.31
N PRO A 73 -0.33 11.61 9.86
CA PRO A 73 -0.45 10.59 8.81
C PRO A 73 -0.01 11.10 7.44
N ALA A 74 0.55 10.23 6.60
CA ALA A 74 0.87 10.55 5.22
C ALA A 74 -0.42 10.66 4.39
N ASP A 75 -0.56 11.73 3.61
CA ASP A 75 -1.69 11.93 2.69
C ASP A 75 -1.26 11.62 1.25
N VAL A 76 -1.27 10.33 0.92
CA VAL A 76 -0.84 9.83 -0.40
C VAL A 76 -1.77 10.34 -1.50
N ARG A 77 -3.08 10.42 -1.25
CA ARG A 77 -4.03 10.92 -2.26
C ARG A 77 -3.84 12.41 -2.51
N GLY A 78 -3.74 13.21 -1.44
CA GLY A 78 -3.46 14.63 -1.55
C GLY A 78 -2.13 14.91 -2.26
N TRP A 79 -1.08 14.14 -1.93
CA TRP A 79 0.21 14.23 -2.62
C TRP A 79 0.08 13.99 -4.13
N LEU A 80 -0.56 12.87 -4.51
CA LEU A 80 -0.72 12.52 -5.92
C LEU A 80 -1.59 13.56 -6.65
N THR A 81 -2.67 14.03 -6.04
CA THR A 81 -3.54 15.06 -6.64
C THR A 81 -2.85 16.42 -6.78
N ALA A 82 -1.93 16.76 -5.87
CA ALA A 82 -1.20 18.02 -5.91
C ALA A 82 -0.13 18.07 -7.02
N MET A 83 0.45 16.93 -7.40
CA MET A 83 1.51 16.88 -8.41
C MET A 83 0.98 16.88 -9.86
N SER A 84 1.59 17.73 -10.69
CA SER A 84 1.53 17.65 -12.15
C SER A 84 2.20 16.37 -12.69
N LEU A 85 2.01 16.09 -13.99
CA LEU A 85 2.65 14.94 -14.63
C LEU A 85 4.18 15.02 -14.66
N ASP A 86 4.74 16.21 -14.83
CA ASP A 86 6.20 16.41 -14.81
C ASP A 86 6.73 16.24 -13.38
N GLU A 87 6.06 16.80 -12.38
CA GLU A 87 6.45 16.58 -10.97
C GLU A 87 6.37 15.10 -10.56
N ARG A 88 5.42 14.33 -11.10
CA ARG A 88 5.36 12.87 -10.90
C ARG A 88 6.50 12.12 -11.58
N ARG A 89 7.04 12.65 -12.68
CA ARG A 89 8.20 12.06 -13.38
C ARG A 89 9.49 12.29 -12.60
N ASP A 90 9.57 13.43 -11.91
CA ASP A 90 10.77 13.88 -11.22
C ASP A 90 10.76 13.60 -9.70
N VAL A 91 9.90 12.69 -9.23
CA VAL A 91 9.91 12.24 -7.83
C VAL A 91 11.25 11.55 -7.54
N ALA A 92 12.04 12.09 -6.62
CA ALA A 92 13.32 11.53 -6.17
C ALA A 92 13.12 10.35 -5.20
N GLY A 93 12.34 9.35 -5.63
CA GLY A 93 11.97 8.17 -4.86
C GLY A 93 12.82 6.96 -5.17
N GLU A 94 13.20 6.22 -4.12
CA GLU A 94 13.85 4.90 -4.18
C GLU A 94 12.79 3.79 -4.25
N THR A 95 11.84 3.80 -3.31
CA THR A 95 10.75 2.83 -3.19
C THR A 95 9.65 3.38 -2.28
N GLN A 96 8.64 2.58 -1.94
CA GLN A 96 7.73 2.85 -0.82
C GLN A 96 7.73 1.70 0.17
N ALA A 97 7.42 1.98 1.44
CA ALA A 97 7.27 0.99 2.48
C ALA A 97 5.85 1.04 3.07
N LEU A 98 5.20 -0.12 3.18
CA LEU A 98 3.83 -0.20 3.68
C LEU A 98 3.79 -0.14 5.21
N HIS A 99 2.63 0.24 5.77
CA HIS A 99 2.38 0.19 7.21
C HIS A 99 2.85 -1.13 7.85
N GLY A 100 3.56 -1.03 8.97
CA GLY A 100 4.10 -2.16 9.71
C GLY A 100 5.33 -2.82 9.09
N ALA A 101 5.82 -2.35 7.93
CA ALA A 101 7.07 -2.82 7.34
C ALA A 101 8.23 -2.56 8.31
N LYS A 102 9.07 -3.57 8.50
CA LYS A 102 10.27 -3.49 9.33
C LYS A 102 11.35 -2.73 8.57
N VAL A 103 12.02 -1.82 9.27
CA VAL A 103 13.20 -1.10 8.78
C VAL A 103 14.37 -1.24 9.74
N THR A 104 15.59 -1.29 9.21
CA THR A 104 16.81 -1.11 10.00
C THR A 104 17.35 0.29 9.76
N VAL A 105 17.57 1.05 10.83
CA VAL A 105 18.11 2.42 10.76
C VAL A 105 19.61 2.38 10.96
N ASP A 106 20.36 3.08 10.12
CA ASP A 106 21.83 3.16 10.23
C ASP A 106 22.37 4.58 10.43
N ARG A 107 21.67 5.62 9.98
CA ARG A 107 22.03 7.02 10.18
C ARG A 107 20.81 7.92 10.21
N THR A 108 20.96 9.07 10.85
CA THR A 108 19.92 10.08 11.01
C THR A 108 20.48 11.45 10.68
N MET A 109 19.68 12.34 10.08
CA MET A 109 20.07 13.73 9.79
C MET A 109 18.91 14.70 9.88
N TRP A 110 19.21 15.96 10.21
CA TRP A 110 18.26 17.06 10.13
C TRP A 110 18.37 17.75 8.77
N HIS A 111 17.24 17.90 8.08
CA HIS A 111 17.16 18.66 6.83
C HIS A 111 15.73 19.17 6.59
N GLY A 112 15.59 20.39 6.08
CA GLY A 112 14.28 20.95 5.70
C GLY A 112 13.25 21.01 6.84
N GLY A 113 13.71 21.18 8.08
CA GLY A 113 12.84 21.21 9.28
C GLY A 113 12.39 19.84 9.78
N LEU A 114 12.93 18.76 9.23
CA LEU A 114 12.56 17.38 9.56
C LEU A 114 13.78 16.58 10.00
N LEU A 115 13.54 15.64 10.91
CA LEU A 115 14.47 14.56 11.21
C LEU A 115 14.24 13.43 10.19
N TRP A 116 15.31 12.99 9.56
CA TRP A 116 15.32 11.95 8.54
C TRP A 116 16.17 10.78 9.00
N ASP A 117 15.65 9.58 8.83
CA ASP A 117 16.39 8.34 9.04
C ASP A 117 16.70 7.71 7.69
N HIS A 118 17.96 7.35 7.49
CA HIS A 118 18.29 6.41 6.43
C HIS A 118 18.01 5.00 6.94
N VAL A 119 17.31 4.26 6.09
CA VAL A 119 16.72 2.98 6.42
C VAL A 119 17.08 1.92 5.41
N TRP A 120 17.04 0.68 5.86
CA TRP A 120 16.99 -0.52 5.04
C TRP A 120 15.61 -1.16 5.21
N VAL A 121 14.76 -1.07 4.20
CA VAL A 121 13.39 -1.58 4.20
C VAL A 121 13.37 -3.07 3.92
N HIS A 122 13.03 -3.88 4.93
CA HIS A 122 13.04 -5.34 4.82
C HIS A 122 11.94 -5.85 3.89
N GLY A 123 12.19 -6.98 3.21
CA GLY A 123 11.23 -7.58 2.28
C GLY A 123 11.24 -6.94 0.90
N GLN A 124 12.21 -6.10 0.61
CA GLN A 124 12.46 -5.51 -0.70
C GLN A 124 13.92 -5.76 -1.12
N PRO A 125 14.25 -6.99 -1.56
CA PRO A 125 15.63 -7.37 -1.88
C PRO A 125 16.22 -6.53 -3.01
N THR A 126 17.48 -6.16 -2.84
CA THR A 126 18.29 -5.45 -3.85
C THR A 126 19.75 -5.88 -3.73
N PRO A 127 20.50 -5.95 -4.84
CA PRO A 127 21.94 -6.19 -4.79
C PRO A 127 22.73 -5.07 -4.08
N ARG A 128 22.13 -3.89 -3.85
CA ARG A 128 22.75 -2.79 -3.07
C ARG A 128 22.94 -3.13 -1.58
N ASP A 129 22.29 -4.18 -1.09
CA ASP A 129 22.37 -4.62 0.30
C ASP A 129 23.50 -5.64 0.51
N GLU A 130 24.72 -5.12 0.57
CA GLU A 130 25.93 -5.94 0.74
C GLU A 130 25.96 -6.75 2.06
N ALA A 131 25.20 -6.32 3.08
CA ALA A 131 25.11 -7.05 4.34
C ALA A 131 24.11 -8.21 4.32
N GLY A 132 23.42 -8.44 3.21
CA GLY A 132 22.53 -9.58 3.02
C GLY A 132 21.29 -9.60 3.91
N ARG A 133 20.76 -8.42 4.27
CA ARG A 133 19.51 -8.28 5.05
C ARG A 133 18.26 -8.58 4.21
N GLY A 134 18.37 -8.50 2.89
CA GLY A 134 17.24 -8.56 1.97
C GLY A 134 16.38 -7.30 2.04
N ALA A 135 17.05 -6.15 2.13
CA ALA A 135 16.41 -4.87 2.40
C ALA A 135 16.84 -3.76 1.43
N TYR A 136 15.97 -2.77 1.22
CA TYR A 136 16.16 -1.69 0.26
C TYR A 136 16.56 -0.37 0.94
N PRO A 137 17.63 0.32 0.51
CA PRO A 137 18.10 1.54 1.15
C PRO A 137 17.28 2.77 0.76
N GLY A 138 17.33 3.80 1.62
CA GLY A 138 16.87 5.16 1.30
C GLY A 138 16.45 5.92 2.55
N TRP A 139 15.78 7.06 2.41
CA TRP A 139 15.46 7.96 3.52
C TRP A 139 13.96 8.04 3.79
N ILE A 140 13.58 8.05 5.07
CA ILE A 140 12.20 8.25 5.55
C ILE A 140 12.23 9.30 6.66
N PRO A 141 11.26 10.23 6.75
CA PRO A 141 11.13 11.09 7.93
C PRO A 141 10.95 10.26 9.21
N ASP A 142 11.75 10.50 10.26
CA ASP A 142 11.68 9.74 11.54
C ASP A 142 10.27 9.74 12.13
N ARG A 143 9.51 10.83 11.97
CA ARG A 143 8.10 10.94 12.39
C ARG A 143 7.15 9.94 11.74
N GLN A 144 7.55 9.25 10.66
CA GLN A 144 6.78 8.19 10.02
C GLN A 144 7.17 6.79 10.51
N LEU A 145 8.15 6.70 11.41
CA LEU A 145 8.69 5.48 11.96
C LEU A 145 8.38 5.40 13.46
N THR A 146 8.26 4.16 13.95
CA THR A 146 8.08 3.88 15.36
C THR A 146 8.97 2.73 15.81
N SER A 147 9.44 2.80 17.05
CA SER A 147 10.10 1.67 17.73
C SER A 147 9.09 0.69 18.37
N ASP A 148 7.80 1.03 18.40
CA ASP A 148 6.74 0.15 18.91
C ASP A 148 6.62 -1.12 18.05
N ASN A 149 6.75 -2.28 18.69
CA ASN A 149 6.50 -3.59 18.09
C ASN A 149 5.62 -4.43 19.02
N ARG A 150 4.35 -4.06 19.11
CA ARG A 150 3.41 -4.70 20.02
C ARG A 150 3.12 -6.13 19.55
N ARG A 151 3.28 -7.09 20.46
CA ARG A 151 2.94 -8.48 20.21
C ARG A 151 1.41 -8.60 20.00
N PRO A 152 0.95 -9.21 18.90
CA PRO A 152 -0.47 -9.42 18.70
C PRO A 152 -1.03 -10.39 19.75
N PRO A 153 -2.34 -10.30 20.07
CA PRO A 153 -2.99 -11.24 20.97
C PRO A 153 -2.84 -12.70 20.49
N GLY A 154 -2.90 -13.66 21.42
CA GLY A 154 -2.94 -15.07 21.06
C GLY A 154 -4.14 -15.42 20.17
N GLY A 155 -3.97 -16.40 19.28
CA GLY A 155 -5.02 -16.87 18.38
C GLY A 155 -5.24 -16.02 17.13
N THR A 156 -4.43 -14.99 16.90
CA THR A 156 -4.43 -14.25 15.63
C THR A 156 -3.70 -15.01 14.53
N HIS A 157 -4.10 -14.80 13.28
CA HIS A 157 -3.35 -15.21 12.09
C HIS A 157 -3.10 -14.00 11.18
N GLU A 158 -2.17 -14.10 10.23
CA GLU A 158 -1.89 -13.00 9.32
C GLU A 158 -2.85 -12.99 8.13
N GLU A 159 -3.39 -11.80 7.82
CA GLU A 159 -4.11 -11.51 6.58
C GLU A 159 -3.60 -10.20 5.97
N ARG A 160 -3.87 -10.01 4.67
CA ARG A 160 -3.37 -8.91 3.86
C ARG A 160 -4.53 -8.19 3.19
N VAL A 161 -4.39 -6.89 2.95
CA VAL A 161 -5.31 -6.17 2.06
C VAL A 161 -5.24 -6.73 0.64
N VAL A 162 -6.39 -7.15 0.09
CA VAL A 162 -6.51 -7.79 -1.24
C VAL A 162 -7.21 -6.92 -2.29
N ARG A 163 -7.58 -5.70 -1.93
CA ARG A 163 -8.05 -4.66 -2.85
C ARG A 163 -6.93 -3.69 -3.14
N PRO A 164 -6.97 -2.89 -4.23
CA PRO A 164 -5.99 -1.83 -4.44
C PRO A 164 -5.78 -0.96 -3.21
N THR A 165 -6.87 -0.58 -2.55
CA THR A 165 -6.86 -0.01 -1.22
C THR A 165 -8.03 -0.54 -0.39
N ALA A 166 -7.89 -0.54 0.94
CA ALA A 166 -8.95 -0.86 1.87
C ALA A 166 -9.09 0.18 2.99
N ARG A 167 -10.35 0.41 3.37
CA ARG A 167 -10.73 1.33 4.43
C ARG A 167 -10.58 0.65 5.79
N GLY A 168 -9.64 1.12 6.60
CA GLY A 168 -9.49 0.71 8.00
C GLY A 168 -10.23 1.66 8.94
N PHE A 169 -11.11 1.11 9.77
CA PHE A 169 -11.99 1.87 10.66
C PHE A 169 -11.53 1.78 12.11
N THR A 170 -11.84 2.80 12.90
CA THR A 170 -11.53 2.85 14.35
C THR A 170 -12.54 2.08 15.21
N THR A 171 -13.73 1.78 14.67
CA THR A 171 -14.78 1.00 15.36
C THR A 171 -15.35 -0.09 14.47
N ALA A 172 -15.86 -1.15 15.09
CA ALA A 172 -16.50 -2.25 14.37
C ALA A 172 -17.80 -1.82 13.70
N ASP A 173 -18.61 -0.96 14.34
CA ASP A 173 -19.87 -0.46 13.77
C ASP A 173 -19.65 0.35 12.49
N ALA A 174 -18.58 1.14 12.44
CA ALA A 174 -18.21 1.89 11.23
C ALA A 174 -17.76 0.96 10.10
N ALA A 175 -17.00 -0.11 10.41
CA ALA A 175 -16.65 -1.14 9.43
C ALA A 175 -17.88 -1.90 8.92
N PHE A 176 -18.79 -2.25 9.83
CA PHE A 176 -20.02 -2.99 9.53
C PHE A 176 -20.96 -2.19 8.62
N SER A 177 -21.31 -0.97 9.03
CA SER A 177 -22.21 -0.10 8.27
C SER A 177 -21.58 0.43 6.97
N GLY A 178 -20.25 0.46 6.89
CA GLY A 178 -19.55 1.16 5.80
C GLY A 178 -19.60 2.67 5.86
N ALA A 179 -20.34 3.20 6.84
CA ALA A 179 -20.52 4.61 7.07
C ALA A 179 -19.76 4.95 8.36
N GLY A 180 -18.83 5.88 8.27
CA GLY A 180 -18.05 6.31 9.41
C GLY A 180 -17.72 7.78 9.31
N SER A 181 -18.29 8.58 10.20
CA SER A 181 -17.83 9.92 10.56
C SER A 181 -16.68 9.77 11.57
N GLY A 182 -15.46 9.52 11.10
CA GLY A 182 -14.27 9.37 11.96
C GLY A 182 -12.99 9.10 11.15
N PRO A 183 -11.79 9.21 11.75
CA PRO A 183 -10.52 9.12 11.03
C PRO A 183 -10.33 7.72 10.47
N LEU A 184 -10.66 7.61 9.20
CA LEU A 184 -10.39 6.47 8.36
C LEU A 184 -8.91 6.50 7.95
N ARG A 185 -8.22 5.36 8.07
CA ARG A 185 -6.96 5.17 7.34
C ARG A 185 -7.21 4.30 6.12
N GLU A 186 -6.68 4.71 4.98
CA GLU A 186 -6.73 3.91 3.75
C GLU A 186 -5.42 3.15 3.61
N TYR A 187 -5.49 1.83 3.67
CA TYR A 187 -4.34 0.94 3.59
C TYR A 187 -4.18 0.41 2.18
N SER A 188 -2.94 0.34 1.71
CA SER A 188 -2.60 -0.22 0.41
C SER A 188 -2.87 -1.73 0.37
N TYR A 189 -3.12 -2.24 -0.83
CA TYR A 189 -2.87 -3.65 -1.17
C TYR A 189 -1.57 -4.15 -0.55
N ASN A 190 -1.56 -5.41 -0.12
CA ASN A 190 -0.41 -6.10 0.47
C ASN A 190 -0.02 -5.64 1.88
N THR A 191 -0.71 -4.65 2.50
CA THR A 191 -0.52 -4.35 3.93
C THR A 191 -1.00 -5.53 4.77
N ALA A 192 -0.13 -6.08 5.61
CA ALA A 192 -0.39 -7.26 6.42
C ALA A 192 -0.73 -6.91 7.87
N PHE A 193 -1.70 -7.62 8.44
CA PHE A 193 -2.11 -7.51 9.83
C PHE A 193 -2.28 -8.88 10.48
N PRO A 194 -1.85 -9.04 11.74
CA PRO A 194 -2.44 -10.04 12.63
C PRO A 194 -3.92 -9.72 12.83
N VAL A 195 -4.80 -10.69 12.55
CA VAL A 195 -6.25 -10.52 12.64
C VAL A 195 -6.90 -11.62 13.48
N LYS A 196 -8.12 -11.33 13.95
CA LYS A 196 -9.08 -12.30 14.47
C LYS A 196 -10.50 -11.91 14.07
N ALA A 197 -11.45 -12.83 14.28
CA ALA A 197 -12.88 -12.54 14.11
C ALA A 197 -13.27 -11.27 14.87
N GLY A 198 -13.96 -10.36 14.18
CA GLY A 198 -14.46 -9.13 14.78
C GLY A 198 -15.69 -9.36 15.65
N PRO A 199 -16.11 -8.32 16.40
CA PRO A 199 -17.28 -8.42 17.29
C PRO A 199 -18.62 -8.42 16.55
N LEU A 200 -18.62 -8.12 15.24
CA LEU A 200 -19.81 -8.07 14.39
C LEU A 200 -19.65 -9.02 13.19
N PRO A 201 -20.76 -9.58 12.65
CA PRO A 201 -20.72 -10.40 11.45
C PRO A 201 -20.08 -9.67 10.27
N GLY A 202 -19.17 -10.33 9.56
CA GLY A 202 -18.50 -9.73 8.39
C GLY A 202 -17.46 -8.65 8.73
N VAL A 203 -17.13 -8.44 9.99
CA VAL A 203 -16.04 -7.54 10.43
C VAL A 203 -14.89 -8.36 11.00
N VAL A 204 -13.66 -7.94 10.71
CA VAL A 204 -12.44 -8.49 11.30
C VAL A 204 -11.75 -7.45 12.16
N THR A 205 -11.15 -7.88 13.27
CA THR A 205 -10.29 -7.03 14.09
C THR A 205 -8.84 -7.28 13.70
N ALA A 206 -8.19 -6.27 13.15
CA ALA A 206 -6.77 -6.22 12.86
C ALA A 206 -6.00 -5.51 13.98
N TYR A 207 -4.79 -5.98 14.24
CA TYR A 207 -3.88 -5.45 15.25
C TYR A 207 -2.65 -4.87 14.57
N SER A 208 -2.53 -3.54 14.56
CA SER A 208 -1.27 -2.94 14.12
C SER A 208 -0.18 -3.21 15.15
N ARG A 209 1.03 -3.53 14.66
CA ARG A 209 2.24 -3.63 15.48
C ARG A 209 2.60 -2.30 16.14
N THR A 210 2.16 -1.18 15.56
CA THR A 210 2.32 0.18 16.12
C THR A 210 1.25 0.49 17.19
N GLY A 211 0.34 -0.46 17.44
CA GLY A 211 -0.51 -0.49 18.62
C GLY A 211 -1.96 -0.07 18.45
N ALA A 212 -2.33 0.39 17.25
CA ALA A 212 -3.72 0.67 16.92
C ALA A 212 -4.51 -0.63 16.64
N ARG A 213 -5.75 -0.70 17.13
CA ARG A 213 -6.74 -1.66 16.65
C ARG A 213 -7.44 -1.06 15.43
N VAL A 214 -7.50 -1.83 14.36
CA VAL A 214 -8.16 -1.42 13.11
C VAL A 214 -9.24 -2.45 12.79
N PHE A 215 -10.39 -1.99 12.32
CA PHE A 215 -11.48 -2.84 11.90
C PHE A 215 -11.63 -2.78 10.39
N PHE A 216 -11.78 -3.93 9.76
CA PHE A 216 -12.00 -4.06 8.32
C PHE A 216 -13.26 -4.88 8.05
N ARG A 217 -13.82 -4.72 6.85
CA ARG A 217 -14.75 -5.72 6.34
C ARG A 217 -13.98 -6.98 5.99
N ALA A 218 -14.54 -8.14 6.30
CA ALA A 218 -13.87 -9.42 6.10
C ALA A 218 -13.44 -9.65 4.65
N GLY A 219 -14.20 -9.15 3.66
CA GLY A 219 -13.86 -9.29 2.25
C GLY A 219 -12.75 -8.36 1.73
N ASP A 220 -12.22 -7.47 2.56
CA ASP A 220 -11.11 -6.58 2.20
C ASP A 220 -9.75 -7.20 2.53
N LEU A 221 -9.73 -8.23 3.39
CA LEU A 221 -8.53 -8.95 3.80
C LEU A 221 -8.59 -10.43 3.41
N ALA A 222 -7.44 -11.04 3.13
CA ALA A 222 -7.33 -12.48 2.97
C ALA A 222 -5.95 -13.02 3.36
N LYS A 223 -5.87 -14.32 3.61
CA LYS A 223 -4.60 -15.05 3.75
C LYS A 223 -3.92 -15.16 2.39
N ALA A 224 -2.59 -15.15 2.38
CA ALA A 224 -1.86 -15.58 1.19
C ALA A 224 -2.19 -17.06 0.88
N PRO A 225 -2.36 -17.43 -0.39
CA PRO A 225 -2.57 -18.82 -0.77
C PRO A 225 -1.33 -19.66 -0.42
N ALA A 226 -1.52 -20.90 0.02
CA ALA A 226 -0.41 -21.78 0.40
C ALA A 226 0.43 -22.24 -0.79
N ALA A 227 -0.14 -22.26 -1.99
CA ALA A 227 0.51 -22.66 -3.23
C ALA A 227 -0.01 -21.79 -4.38
N PRO A 228 0.53 -20.57 -4.55
CA PRO A 228 0.13 -19.69 -5.65
C PRO A 228 0.54 -20.27 -7.01
N THR A 229 -0.27 -19.98 -8.02
CA THR A 229 -0.04 -20.31 -9.41
C THR A 229 0.27 -19.05 -10.23
N GLY A 230 0.79 -19.25 -11.43
CA GLY A 230 0.94 -18.18 -12.41
C GLY A 230 -0.35 -17.41 -12.73
N GLU A 231 -1.50 -18.09 -12.73
CA GLU A 231 -2.80 -17.45 -12.94
C GLU A 231 -3.22 -16.59 -11.75
N ASP A 232 -2.84 -16.96 -10.52
CA ASP A 232 -3.08 -16.11 -9.34
C ASP A 232 -2.31 -14.78 -9.43
N VAL A 233 -1.08 -14.82 -9.96
CA VAL A 233 -0.27 -13.62 -10.25
C VAL A 233 -1.00 -12.72 -11.25
N VAL A 234 -1.47 -13.30 -12.37
CA VAL A 234 -2.21 -12.56 -13.40
C VAL A 234 -3.51 -11.97 -12.83
N ALA A 235 -4.28 -12.76 -12.08
CA ALA A 235 -5.54 -12.32 -11.48
C ALA A 235 -5.32 -11.17 -10.49
N ALA A 236 -4.32 -11.26 -9.62
CA ALA A 236 -3.94 -10.18 -8.71
C ALA A 236 -3.51 -8.91 -9.47
N ALA A 237 -2.68 -9.04 -10.51
CA ALA A 237 -2.25 -7.92 -11.33
C ALA A 237 -3.43 -7.22 -12.05
N ARG A 238 -4.43 -7.98 -12.52
CA ARG A 238 -5.64 -7.43 -13.16
C ARG A 238 -6.50 -6.57 -12.22
N THR A 239 -6.37 -6.71 -10.90
CA THR A 239 -7.10 -5.85 -9.95
C THR A 239 -6.67 -4.39 -10.01
N PHE A 240 -5.53 -4.09 -10.62
CA PHE A 240 -4.96 -2.75 -10.75
C PHE A 240 -5.17 -2.13 -12.13
N MET A 241 -5.89 -2.76 -13.06
CA MET A 241 -6.17 -2.19 -14.37
C MET A 241 -6.70 -0.75 -14.25
N GLY A 242 -6.07 0.19 -14.97
CA GLY A 242 -6.41 1.61 -14.94
C GLY A 242 -5.75 2.41 -13.81
N LEU A 243 -5.02 1.79 -12.88
CA LEU A 243 -4.29 2.50 -11.84
C LEU A 243 -3.14 3.32 -12.47
N PRO A 244 -3.02 4.63 -12.22
CA PRO A 244 -1.94 5.44 -12.77
C PRO A 244 -0.55 4.99 -12.33
N TYR A 245 0.42 5.08 -13.25
CA TYR A 245 1.83 4.88 -12.94
C TYR A 245 2.35 5.89 -11.91
N LEU A 246 3.23 5.44 -11.01
CA LEU A 246 3.99 6.28 -10.09
C LEU A 246 5.44 5.77 -10.01
N TRP A 247 6.41 6.61 -10.35
CA TRP A 247 7.83 6.27 -10.17
C TRP A 247 8.11 5.92 -8.70
N SER A 248 8.90 4.88 -8.45
CA SER A 248 9.20 4.30 -7.13
C SER A 248 7.98 3.68 -6.41
N GLY A 249 6.79 3.71 -7.02
CA GLY A 249 5.53 3.28 -6.42
C GLY A 249 5.51 1.77 -6.14
N THR A 250 5.22 1.41 -4.88
CA THR A 250 5.04 0.01 -4.43
C THR A 250 3.76 -0.15 -3.61
N SER A 251 2.75 0.68 -3.87
CA SER A 251 1.47 0.63 -3.17
C SER A 251 0.28 0.71 -4.14
N GLY A 252 -0.90 0.27 -3.70
CA GLY A 252 -2.10 0.31 -4.52
C GLY A 252 -2.66 1.72 -4.74
N PHE A 253 -1.93 2.76 -4.34
CA PHE A 253 -2.14 4.14 -4.76
C PHE A 253 -1.46 4.47 -6.10
N GLY A 254 -0.46 3.69 -6.51
CA GLY A 254 0.29 3.82 -7.75
C GLY A 254 1.54 2.96 -7.76
N TYR A 255 1.82 2.31 -8.88
CA TYR A 255 2.98 1.43 -9.04
C TYR A 255 3.92 1.92 -10.15
N ASP A 256 5.22 1.68 -9.98
CA ASP A 256 6.11 1.57 -11.14
C ASP A 256 6.10 0.14 -11.71
N CYS A 257 6.86 -0.10 -12.77
CA CYS A 257 6.84 -1.39 -13.46
C CYS A 257 7.19 -2.57 -12.54
N SER A 258 8.31 -2.48 -11.82
CA SER A 258 8.81 -3.56 -10.96
C SER A 258 8.16 -3.58 -9.57
N GLY A 259 7.59 -2.46 -9.14
CA GLY A 259 6.78 -2.34 -7.94
C GLY A 259 5.45 -3.08 -8.07
N LEU A 260 4.79 -3.02 -9.24
CA LEU A 260 3.61 -3.82 -9.53
C LEU A 260 3.93 -5.32 -9.44
N THR A 261 4.97 -5.77 -10.16
CA THR A 261 5.35 -7.18 -10.18
C THR A 261 5.75 -7.67 -8.79
N GLY A 262 6.59 -6.91 -8.08
CA GLY A 262 7.05 -7.25 -6.73
C GLY A 262 5.92 -7.36 -5.72
N GLN A 263 4.95 -6.44 -5.77
CA GLN A 263 3.85 -6.41 -4.80
C GLN A 263 2.80 -7.49 -5.05
N VAL A 264 2.53 -7.83 -6.31
CA VAL A 264 1.68 -8.98 -6.66
C VAL A 264 2.31 -10.28 -6.15
N TYR A 265 3.60 -10.50 -6.42
CA TYR A 265 4.32 -11.68 -5.95
C TYR A 265 4.38 -11.76 -4.42
N SER A 266 4.69 -10.64 -3.75
CA SER A 266 4.77 -10.54 -2.29
C SER A 266 3.43 -10.87 -1.60
N ALA A 267 2.31 -10.44 -2.19
CA ALA A 267 0.97 -10.76 -1.68
C ALA A 267 0.64 -12.25 -1.75
N LEU A 268 1.24 -12.95 -2.71
CA LEU A 268 1.15 -14.39 -2.89
C LEU A 268 2.21 -15.16 -2.08
N GLY A 269 2.99 -14.48 -1.25
CA GLY A 269 3.98 -15.09 -0.35
C GLY A 269 5.35 -15.35 -0.99
N VAL A 270 5.60 -14.81 -2.20
CA VAL A 270 6.89 -14.96 -2.88
C VAL A 270 7.57 -13.60 -2.98
N THR A 271 8.70 -13.43 -2.29
CA THR A 271 9.47 -12.19 -2.35
C THR A 271 10.41 -12.23 -3.56
N ILE A 272 10.29 -11.26 -4.47
CA ILE A 272 11.21 -11.08 -5.61
C ILE A 272 11.96 -9.75 -5.47
N PRO A 273 13.05 -9.52 -6.22
CA PRO A 273 13.79 -8.25 -6.15
C PRO A 273 12.93 -7.02 -6.47
N ARG A 274 13.26 -5.87 -5.86
CA ARG A 274 12.49 -4.63 -6.02
C ARG A 274 12.61 -3.99 -7.41
N ASP A 275 13.78 -4.10 -8.03
CA ASP A 275 14.11 -3.40 -9.28
C ASP A 275 14.02 -4.32 -10.51
N ALA A 276 13.66 -3.74 -11.66
CA ALA A 276 13.44 -4.45 -12.92
C ALA A 276 14.63 -5.33 -13.35
N GLN A 277 15.84 -4.77 -13.33
CA GLN A 277 17.06 -5.49 -13.72
C GLN A 277 17.36 -6.67 -12.77
N PRO A 278 17.41 -6.50 -11.44
CA PRO A 278 17.49 -7.61 -10.49
C PRO A 278 16.41 -8.68 -10.63
N GLN A 279 15.17 -8.34 -10.98
CA GLN A 279 14.13 -9.36 -11.25
C GLN A 279 14.51 -10.26 -12.44
N PHE A 280 15.12 -9.69 -13.48
CA PHE A 280 15.63 -10.46 -14.63
C PHE A 280 16.89 -11.28 -14.27
N ASP A 281 17.80 -10.70 -13.50
CA ASP A 281 19.07 -11.33 -13.11
C ASP A 281 18.89 -12.48 -12.11
N ALA A 282 17.83 -12.44 -11.30
CA ALA A 282 17.42 -13.56 -10.45
C ALA A 282 17.18 -14.86 -11.25
N GLY A 283 16.74 -14.76 -12.51
CA GLY A 283 16.61 -15.91 -13.41
C GLY A 283 17.94 -16.49 -13.90
N GLY A 284 19.01 -15.70 -13.83
CA GLY A 284 20.38 -16.07 -14.18
C GLY A 284 21.24 -16.47 -12.97
N GLY A 285 20.63 -16.71 -11.81
CA GLY A 285 21.34 -17.10 -10.60
C GLY A 285 21.98 -15.96 -9.81
N GLN A 286 21.59 -14.70 -10.07
CA GLN A 286 22.06 -13.51 -9.35
C GLN A 286 20.96 -12.94 -8.44
N ALA A 287 20.18 -13.80 -7.80
CA ALA A 287 19.11 -13.38 -6.89
C ALA A 287 19.73 -12.77 -5.60
N PRO A 288 19.39 -11.52 -5.23
CA PRO A 288 19.86 -10.92 -3.99
C PRO A 288 19.31 -11.66 -2.75
N ALA A 289 19.99 -11.50 -1.61
CA ALA A 289 19.57 -12.10 -0.34
C ALA A 289 18.10 -11.76 -0.01
N GLY A 290 17.36 -12.72 0.54
CA GLY A 290 15.95 -12.54 0.89
C GLY A 290 14.96 -12.57 -0.29
N SER A 291 15.43 -12.78 -1.52
CA SER A 291 14.56 -13.02 -2.69
C SER A 291 14.48 -14.50 -3.08
N ALA A 292 13.38 -14.88 -3.69
CA ALA A 292 13.26 -16.14 -4.39
C ALA A 292 14.23 -16.19 -5.56
N ALA A 293 14.86 -17.36 -5.76
CA ALA A 293 15.57 -17.62 -7.01
C ALA A 293 14.55 -17.77 -8.14
N GLY A 294 14.89 -17.22 -9.32
CA GLY A 294 14.10 -17.42 -10.52
C GLY A 294 14.77 -18.41 -11.47
N VAL A 295 14.05 -18.80 -12.52
CA VAL A 295 14.60 -19.55 -13.65
C VAL A 295 14.43 -18.72 -14.92
N ARG A 296 15.51 -18.50 -15.67
CA ARG A 296 15.47 -17.79 -16.95
C ARG A 296 14.65 -18.57 -17.98
N VAL A 297 13.73 -17.87 -18.63
CA VAL A 297 12.97 -18.34 -19.79
C VAL A 297 13.38 -17.48 -20.99
N THR A 298 14.00 -18.10 -21.99
CA THR A 298 14.52 -17.39 -23.17
C THR A 298 13.61 -17.53 -24.38
N ASP A 299 12.97 -18.68 -24.56
CA ASP A 299 12.05 -18.93 -25.67
C ASP A 299 10.64 -18.48 -25.29
N THR A 300 10.02 -17.66 -26.15
CA THR A 300 8.66 -17.15 -25.92
C THR A 300 7.61 -18.25 -25.93
N LYS A 301 7.87 -19.40 -26.58
CA LYS A 301 6.97 -20.56 -26.55
C LYS A 301 6.90 -21.22 -25.17
N ASP A 302 7.93 -21.03 -24.35
CA ASP A 302 8.05 -21.64 -23.03
C ASP A 302 7.44 -20.76 -21.94
N LEU A 303 6.98 -19.55 -22.28
CA LEU A 303 6.35 -18.62 -21.34
C LEU A 303 5.09 -19.21 -20.73
N ARG A 304 4.88 -18.90 -19.45
CA ARG A 304 3.69 -19.28 -18.68
C ARG A 304 3.13 -18.07 -17.95
N PRO A 305 1.80 -17.96 -17.81
CA PRO A 305 1.17 -16.91 -17.01
C PRO A 305 1.92 -16.69 -15.70
N GLY A 306 2.15 -15.44 -15.34
CA GLY A 306 2.91 -15.07 -14.14
C GLY A 306 4.41 -14.86 -14.36
N ASP A 307 5.02 -15.36 -15.44
CA ASP A 307 6.43 -15.09 -15.74
C ASP A 307 6.70 -13.57 -15.83
N ILE A 308 7.81 -13.12 -15.24
CA ILE A 308 8.23 -11.72 -15.30
C ILE A 308 8.99 -11.50 -16.61
N VAL A 309 8.37 -10.82 -17.57
CA VAL A 309 8.96 -10.50 -18.86
C VAL A 309 9.76 -9.21 -18.78
N ALA A 310 10.95 -9.19 -19.37
CA ALA A 310 11.91 -8.10 -19.24
C ALA A 310 12.20 -7.45 -20.60
N PHE A 311 12.39 -6.14 -20.57
CA PHE A 311 12.62 -5.32 -21.75
C PHE A 311 13.72 -4.28 -21.51
N ARG A 312 14.51 -4.03 -22.56
CA ARG A 312 15.52 -2.97 -22.60
C ARG A 312 15.20 -1.94 -23.69
N PRO A 313 15.74 -0.72 -23.63
CA PRO A 313 15.62 0.22 -24.73
C PRO A 313 16.35 -0.31 -25.98
N ALA A 314 16.03 0.22 -27.16
CA ALA A 314 16.66 -0.21 -28.41
C ALA A 314 18.19 -0.02 -28.38
N THR A 315 18.63 1.07 -27.75
CA THR A 315 20.02 1.36 -27.41
C THR A 315 20.25 1.08 -25.92
N GLY A 316 21.35 0.39 -25.58
CA GLY A 316 21.67 -0.01 -24.21
C GLY A 316 21.46 -1.50 -23.92
N THR A 317 22.04 -1.97 -22.83
CA THR A 317 22.11 -3.39 -22.47
C THR A 317 21.25 -3.76 -21.27
N GLU A 318 20.88 -2.77 -20.46
CA GLU A 318 20.17 -2.98 -19.20
C GLU A 318 18.64 -3.05 -19.39
N VAL A 319 18.01 -3.90 -18.60
CA VAL A 319 16.56 -3.99 -18.44
C VAL A 319 16.07 -2.72 -17.76
N THR A 320 15.17 -2.02 -18.41
CA THR A 320 14.55 -0.78 -17.90
C THR A 320 13.06 -0.91 -17.67
N HIS A 321 12.46 -2.05 -18.07
CA HIS A 321 11.03 -2.29 -17.93
C HIS A 321 10.74 -3.77 -17.74
N VAL A 322 9.77 -4.07 -16.88
CA VAL A 322 9.24 -5.42 -16.66
C VAL A 322 7.71 -5.44 -16.70
N GLY A 323 7.15 -6.63 -16.95
CA GLY A 323 5.72 -6.89 -16.88
C GLY A 323 5.45 -8.34 -16.49
N ILE A 324 4.18 -8.67 -16.26
CA ILE A 324 3.72 -10.03 -15.95
C ILE A 324 3.12 -10.60 -17.23
N TYR A 325 3.70 -11.68 -17.76
CA TYR A 325 3.10 -12.39 -18.90
C TYR A 325 1.70 -12.91 -18.53
N SER A 326 0.70 -12.60 -19.35
CA SER A 326 -0.71 -12.94 -19.10
C SER A 326 -1.29 -13.92 -20.12
N GLY A 327 -0.43 -14.50 -20.97
CA GLY A 327 -0.80 -15.45 -22.01
C GLY A 327 -0.69 -14.87 -23.42
N THR A 328 -1.27 -15.58 -24.39
CA THR A 328 -1.27 -15.18 -25.80
C THR A 328 -2.68 -14.83 -26.24
N ARG A 329 -2.85 -13.68 -26.90
CA ARG A 329 -4.14 -13.23 -27.44
C ARG A 329 -3.97 -12.90 -28.91
N ASN A 330 -4.80 -13.50 -29.77
CA ASN A 330 -4.72 -13.33 -31.23
C ASN A 330 -3.32 -13.60 -31.82
N GLY A 331 -2.59 -14.55 -31.24
CA GLY A 331 -1.23 -14.90 -31.65
C GLY A 331 -0.12 -14.00 -31.09
N GLU A 332 -0.46 -12.96 -30.33
CA GLU A 332 0.53 -12.05 -29.71
C GLU A 332 0.73 -12.36 -28.22
N PRO A 333 1.99 -12.37 -27.73
CA PRO A 333 2.25 -12.49 -26.30
C PRO A 333 1.84 -11.20 -25.58
N MET A 334 1.06 -11.35 -24.53
CA MET A 334 0.46 -10.28 -23.74
C MET A 334 1.15 -10.16 -22.38
N MET A 335 1.22 -8.95 -21.86
CA MET A 335 1.61 -8.72 -20.47
C MET A 335 0.74 -7.68 -19.78
N ILE A 336 0.69 -7.76 -18.46
CA ILE A 336 0.21 -6.73 -17.58
C ILE A 336 1.40 -5.94 -17.02
N ASN A 337 1.39 -4.62 -17.16
CA ASN A 337 2.48 -3.75 -16.70
C ASN A 337 1.96 -2.43 -16.13
N SER A 338 2.83 -1.74 -15.38
CA SER A 338 2.73 -0.29 -15.13
C SER A 338 3.80 0.42 -15.98
N PRO A 339 3.45 1.03 -17.12
CA PRO A 339 4.40 1.31 -18.20
C PRO A 339 5.31 2.53 -18.02
N ARG A 340 4.74 3.69 -17.64
CA ARG A 340 5.43 4.98 -17.48
C ARG A 340 4.49 6.06 -16.95
N THR A 341 5.05 7.15 -16.44
CA THR A 341 4.30 8.33 -16.01
C THR A 341 3.39 8.87 -17.12
N GLY A 342 2.15 9.18 -16.77
CA GLY A 342 1.12 9.64 -17.72
C GLY A 342 0.32 8.52 -18.39
N ASP A 343 0.64 7.27 -18.08
CA ASP A 343 -0.08 6.08 -18.53
C ASP A 343 -0.54 5.28 -17.30
N VAL A 344 -1.32 4.23 -17.52
CA VAL A 344 -1.97 3.43 -16.48
C VAL A 344 -1.53 1.98 -16.56
N VAL A 345 -1.75 1.23 -15.48
CA VAL A 345 -1.65 -0.22 -15.50
C VAL A 345 -2.62 -0.77 -16.55
N LYS A 346 -2.09 -1.57 -17.48
CA LYS A 346 -2.85 -2.12 -18.61
C LYS A 346 -2.33 -3.49 -19.01
N GLU A 347 -3.12 -4.17 -19.82
CA GLU A 347 -2.75 -5.42 -20.48
C GLU A 347 -2.53 -5.15 -21.97
N GLU A 348 -1.28 -5.31 -22.44
CA GLU A 348 -0.87 -4.95 -23.81
C GLU A 348 0.09 -5.98 -24.44
N PRO A 349 0.16 -6.06 -25.78
CA PRO A 349 1.15 -6.89 -26.46
C PRO A 349 2.58 -6.43 -26.18
N PHE A 350 3.54 -7.35 -26.20
CA PHE A 350 4.96 -7.01 -25.98
C PHE A 350 5.48 -5.94 -26.94
N GLY A 351 5.05 -6.00 -28.21
CA GLY A 351 5.45 -5.07 -29.26
C GLY A 351 4.99 -3.62 -29.03
N SER A 352 3.95 -3.40 -28.23
CA SER A 352 3.41 -2.06 -27.95
C SER A 352 4.31 -1.21 -27.05
N THR A 353 5.30 -1.82 -26.40
CA THR A 353 6.20 -1.12 -25.46
C THR A 353 7.20 -0.18 -26.13
N GLY A 354 7.46 -0.37 -27.43
CA GLY A 354 8.59 0.28 -28.14
C GLY A 354 9.97 -0.14 -27.63
N ARG A 355 10.05 -1.21 -26.82
CA ARG A 355 11.28 -1.74 -26.20
C ARG A 355 11.61 -3.12 -26.76
N VAL A 356 12.85 -3.56 -26.58
CA VAL A 356 13.34 -4.87 -27.01
C VAL A 356 13.10 -5.87 -25.90
N TYR A 357 12.33 -6.93 -26.18
CA TYR A 357 12.19 -8.09 -25.29
C TYR A 357 13.52 -8.83 -25.16
N VAL A 358 13.94 -9.16 -23.94
CA VAL A 358 15.23 -9.84 -23.68
C VAL A 358 15.10 -11.22 -23.02
N GLY A 359 13.88 -11.61 -22.63
CA GLY A 359 13.61 -12.86 -21.92
C GLY A 359 12.67 -12.63 -20.74
N ALA A 360 12.46 -13.69 -19.96
CA ALA A 360 11.63 -13.66 -18.76
C ALA A 360 12.27 -14.42 -17.59
N THR A 361 11.81 -14.14 -16.38
CA THR A 361 12.15 -14.88 -15.16
C THR A 361 10.89 -15.54 -14.61
N ARG A 362 10.95 -16.86 -14.40
CA ARG A 362 9.92 -17.64 -13.73
C ARG A 362 10.25 -17.84 -12.27
N PHE A 363 9.38 -17.39 -11.37
CA PHE A 363 9.54 -17.57 -9.92
C PHE A 363 8.57 -18.63 -9.34
N LEU A 364 7.51 -18.97 -10.06
CA LEU A 364 6.56 -20.04 -9.67
C LEU A 364 6.81 -21.29 -10.51
N THR A 365 6.87 -22.44 -9.84
CA THR A 365 7.08 -23.74 -10.50
C THR A 365 5.78 -24.40 -10.94
N ARG A 366 4.61 -23.86 -10.56
CA ARG A 366 3.28 -24.42 -10.79
C ARG A 366 2.36 -23.43 -11.48
#